data_AF-A0A7Y7NKM7-F1
#
_entry.id   AF-A0A7Y7NKM7-F1
#
_cell.length_a   1.000
_cell.length_b   1.000
_cell.length_c   1.000
_cell.angle_alpha   90.00
_cell.angle_beta   90.00
_cell.angle_gamma   90.00
#
_symmetry.space_group_name_H-M   'P 1'
#
loop_
_entity.id
_entity.type
_entity.pdbx_description
1 polymer ?
#
loop_
_entity_poly.entity_id
_entity_poly.type
_entity_poly.pdbx_seq_one_letter_code
_entity_poly.pdbx_strand_id
1 'polypeptide(L)'
;SALHQIEFKGDSMIEKIFTMFESNYVTKLGNFKILPDFHARLVREEKDKKIRARMICDYISGSTDSYAMRMYRRLFDTEYSSLTDLA
;
A
#
# COMPACT_ATOMS: atom_id res chain seq x y z
N SER A 1 5.37 -24.94 10.87
CA SER A 1 6.63 -24.93 10.12
C SER A 1 7.07 -23.47 9.95
N ALA A 2 8.35 -23.22 9.64
CA ALA A 2 8.82 -21.85 9.33
C ALA A 2 8.12 -21.27 8.08
N LEU A 3 7.74 -22.13 7.12
CA LEU A 3 7.02 -21.75 5.91
C LEU A 3 5.67 -21.09 6.22
N HIS A 4 4.81 -21.73 7.03
CA HIS A 4 3.51 -21.15 7.38
C HIS A 4 3.62 -19.80 8.11
N GLN A 5 4.72 -19.58 8.85
CA GLN A 5 4.96 -18.28 9.50
C GLN A 5 5.32 -17.19 8.48
N ILE A 6 6.05 -17.54 7.42
CA ILE A 6 6.41 -16.61 6.35
C ILE A 6 5.15 -16.25 5.54
N GLU A 7 4.34 -17.24 5.18
CA GLU A 7 3.07 -17.04 4.46
C GLU A 7 2.12 -16.15 5.27
N PHE A 8 1.88 -16.48 6.53
CA PHE A 8 1.01 -15.67 7.41
C PHE A 8 1.49 -14.21 7.53
N LYS A 9 2.80 -13.99 7.63
CA LYS A 9 3.37 -12.64 7.67
C LYS A 9 3.16 -11.89 6.36
N GLY A 10 3.33 -12.58 5.22
CA GLY A 10 3.07 -12.03 3.89
C GLY A 10 1.62 -11.60 3.73
N ASP A 11 0.68 -12.48 4.05
CA ASP A 11 -0.76 -12.20 3.95
C ASP A 11 -1.15 -11.01 4.82
N SER A 12 -0.73 -11.00 6.09
CA SER A 12 -1.02 -9.90 7.02
C SER A 12 -0.41 -8.56 6.55
N MET A 13 0.78 -8.61 5.95
CA MET A 13 1.44 -7.43 5.38
C MET A 13 0.62 -6.83 4.23
N ILE A 14 0.22 -7.67 3.27
CA ILE A 14 -0.53 -7.25 2.09
C ILE A 14 -1.93 -6.77 2.47
N GLU A 15 -2.60 -7.45 3.39
CA GLU A 15 -3.93 -7.06 3.89
C GLU A 15 -3.90 -5.66 4.51
N LYS A 16 -2.89 -5.35 5.34
CA LYS A 16 -2.73 -4.02 5.95
C LYS A 16 -2.46 -2.93 4.92
N ILE A 17 -1.59 -3.20 3.95
CA ILE A 17 -1.31 -2.26 2.84
C ILE A 17 -2.62 -1.98 2.07
N PHE A 18 -3.34 -3.02 1.67
CA PHE A 18 -4.59 -2.89 0.94
C PHE A 18 -5.63 -2.12 1.74
N THR A 19 -5.87 -2.48 2.99
CA THR A 19 -6.87 -1.83 3.86
C THR A 19 -6.60 -0.34 4.01
N MET A 20 -5.33 0.05 4.19
CA MET A 20 -4.94 1.45 4.24
C MET A 20 -5.27 2.15 2.91
N PHE A 21 -4.86 1.57 1.77
CA PHE A 21 -5.14 2.17 0.47
C PHE A 21 -6.64 2.25 0.17
N GLU A 22 -7.40 1.20 0.47
CA GLU A 22 -8.84 1.16 0.32
C GLU A 22 -9.51 2.30 1.09
N SER A 23 -9.12 2.49 2.35
CA SER A 23 -9.67 3.55 3.21
C SER A 23 -9.35 4.97 2.72
N ASN A 24 -8.21 5.17 2.03
CA ASN A 24 -7.75 6.48 1.59
C ASN A 24 -8.04 6.79 0.12
N TYR A 25 -8.23 5.78 -0.73
CA TYR A 25 -8.35 5.95 -2.18
C TYR A 25 -9.61 5.32 -2.78
N VAL A 26 -10.23 4.31 -2.15
CA VAL A 26 -11.36 3.56 -2.73
C VAL A 26 -12.67 3.98 -2.06
N THR A 27 -12.78 3.77 -0.75
CA THR A 27 -14.02 4.03 0.00
C THR A 27 -14.33 5.52 0.01
N LYS A 28 -13.31 6.33 0.26
CA LYS A 28 -13.29 7.80 0.20
C LYS A 28 -11.98 8.28 -0.44
N LEU A 29 -11.93 9.53 -0.87
CA LEU A 29 -10.71 10.19 -1.30
C LEU A 29 -10.15 11.00 -0.13
N GLY A 30 -9.28 10.38 0.66
CA GLY A 30 -8.60 11.01 1.79
C GLY A 30 -7.47 11.95 1.33
N ASN A 31 -6.97 12.78 2.25
CA ASN A 31 -5.95 13.79 1.93
C ASN A 31 -4.51 13.26 1.98
N PHE A 32 -4.29 12.05 2.49
CA PHE A 32 -2.96 11.49 2.58
C PHE A 32 -2.43 11.09 1.20
N LYS A 33 -1.19 11.47 0.90
CA LYS A 33 -0.46 11.10 -0.31
C LYS A 33 0.47 9.94 -0.01
N ILE A 34 -0.07 8.73 -0.13
CA ILE A 34 0.61 7.49 0.27
C ILE A 34 1.08 6.70 -0.96
N LEU A 35 0.29 6.72 -2.03
CA LEU A 35 0.73 6.28 -3.36
C LEU A 35 1.70 7.30 -3.99
N PRO A 36 2.64 6.85 -4.84
CA PRO A 36 3.41 7.73 -5.71
C PRO A 36 2.50 8.65 -6.54
N ASP A 37 2.94 9.89 -6.78
CA ASP A 37 2.10 10.95 -7.33
C ASP A 37 1.36 10.57 -8.62
N PHE A 38 2.02 9.87 -9.54
CA PHE A 38 1.40 9.40 -10.77
C PHE A 38 0.20 8.49 -10.49
N HIS A 39 0.37 7.49 -9.62
CA HIS A 39 -0.68 6.53 -9.26
C HIS A 39 -1.77 7.20 -8.44
N ALA A 40 -1.39 8.05 -7.48
CA ALA A 40 -2.32 8.81 -6.67
C ALA A 40 -3.24 9.69 -7.53
N ARG A 41 -2.70 10.35 -8.56
CA ARG A 41 -3.49 11.16 -9.49
C ARG A 41 -4.50 10.31 -10.27
N LEU A 42 -4.03 9.23 -10.91
CA LEU A 42 -4.89 8.34 -11.69
C LEU A 42 -6.06 7.78 -10.86
N VAL A 43 -5.77 7.30 -9.65
CA VAL A 43 -6.80 6.73 -8.77
C VAL A 43 -7.79 7.79 -8.28
N ARG A 44 -7.36 9.05 -8.11
CA ARG A 44 -8.25 10.15 -7.68
C ARG A 44 -9.13 10.69 -8.80
N GLU A 45 -8.69 10.60 -10.05
CA GLU A 45 -9.46 11.02 -11.23
C GLU A 45 -10.54 9.99 -11.62
N GLU A 46 -10.37 8.73 -11.21
CA GLU A 46 -11.34 7.67 -11.44
C GLU A 46 -12.60 7.82 -10.57
N LYS A 47 -13.78 7.70 -11.17
CA LYS A 47 -15.08 7.86 -10.52
C LYS A 47 -15.62 6.56 -9.97
N ASP A 48 -15.33 5.43 -10.62
CA ASP A 48 -15.81 4.12 -10.19
C ASP A 48 -14.97 3.58 -9.02
N LYS A 49 -15.64 3.21 -7.92
CA LYS A 49 -14.97 2.60 -6.75
C LYS A 49 -14.31 1.27 -7.10
N LYS A 50 -14.93 0.45 -7.96
CA LYS A 50 -14.42 -0.87 -8.35
C LYS A 50 -13.17 -0.73 -9.20
N ILE A 51 -13.13 0.25 -10.12
CA ILE A 51 -11.94 0.52 -10.91
C ILE A 51 -10.81 1.03 -10.00
N ARG A 52 -11.10 1.91 -9.05
CA ARG A 52 -10.10 2.34 -8.05
C ARG A 52 -9.54 1.16 -7.26
N ALA A 53 -10.39 0.25 -6.78
CA ALA A 53 -9.94 -0.96 -6.09
C ALA A 53 -9.03 -1.82 -6.98
N ARG A 54 -9.40 -2.00 -8.25
CA ARG A 54 -8.58 -2.73 -9.23
C ARG A 54 -7.21 -2.10 -9.42
N MET A 55 -7.14 -0.78 -9.56
CA MET A 55 -5.87 -0.05 -9.70
C MET A 55 -4.98 -0.21 -8.46
N ILE A 56 -5.56 -0.24 -7.25
CA ILE A 56 -4.81 -0.56 -6.03
C ILE A 56 -4.27 -1.99 -6.06
N CYS A 57 -5.09 -2.97 -6.46
CA CYS A 57 -4.63 -4.35 -6.60
C CYS A 57 -3.50 -4.48 -7.63
N ASP A 58 -3.61 -3.81 -8.77
CA ASP A 58 -2.59 -3.83 -9.83
C ASP A 58 -1.28 -3.21 -9.33
N TYR A 59 -1.36 -2.11 -8.57
CA TYR A 59 -0.19 -1.49 -7.94
C TYR A 59 0.48 -2.40 -6.90
N ILE A 60 -0.30 -3.05 -6.03
CA ILE A 60 0.23 -3.98 -5.02
C ILE A 60 0.85 -5.22 -5.70
N SER A 61 0.14 -5.83 -6.64
CA SER A 61 0.60 -7.05 -7.35
C SER A 61 1.80 -6.81 -8.27
N GLY A 62 1.98 -5.58 -8.77
CA GLY A 62 3.18 -5.18 -9.51
C GLY A 62 4.42 -4.93 -8.64
N SER A 63 4.30 -5.06 -7.31
CA SER A 63 5.40 -4.86 -6.37
C SER A 63 6.28 -6.10 -6.25
N THR A 64 7.59 -5.91 -6.12
CA THR A 64 8.50 -6.98 -5.65
C THR A 64 8.39 -7.14 -4.14
N ASP A 65 8.76 -8.31 -3.60
CA ASP A 65 8.77 -8.58 -2.16
C ASP A 65 9.50 -7.50 -1.37
N SER A 66 10.68 -7.09 -1.84
CA SER A 66 11.47 -6.03 -1.20
C SER A 66 10.77 -4.68 -1.23
N TYR A 67 10.03 -4.36 -2.29
CA TYR A 67 9.28 -3.12 -2.39
C TYR A 67 8.05 -3.13 -1.46
N ALA A 68 7.27 -4.22 -1.46
CA ALA A 68 6.12 -4.39 -0.57
C ALA A 68 6.54 -4.33 0.92
N MET A 69 7.66 -4.99 1.26
CA MET A 69 8.22 -4.95 2.62
C MET A 69 8.65 -3.53 3.03
N ARG A 70 9.32 -2.78 2.16
CA ARG A 70 9.69 -1.37 2.44
C ARG A 70 8.46 -0.50 2.61
N MET A 71 7.45 -0.67 1.75
CA MET A 71 6.20 0.06 1.83
C MET A 71 5.50 -0.21 3.17
N TYR A 72 5.35 -1.48 3.55
CA TYR A 72 4.77 -1.87 4.82
C TYR A 72 5.47 -1.20 6.01
N ARG A 73 6.80 -1.28 6.06
CA ARG A 73 7.56 -0.71 7.16
C ARG A 73 7.42 0.81 7.22
N ARG A 74 7.53 1.53 6.10
CA ARG A 74 7.31 2.99 6.07
C ARG A 74 5.93 3.41 6.58
N LEU A 75 4.91 2.56 6.43
CA LEU A 75 3.53 2.89 6.82
C LEU A 75 3.19 2.51 8.25
N PHE A 76 3.75 1.42 8.76
CA PHE A 76 3.28 0.78 9.99
C PHE A 76 4.37 0.57 11.04
N ASP A 77 5.64 0.76 10.69
CA ASP A 77 6.77 0.61 11.61
C ASP A 77 7.30 2.01 12.00
N THR A 78 6.98 2.43 13.23
CA THR A 78 7.36 3.74 13.77
C THR A 78 8.87 3.89 13.99
N GLU A 79 9.59 2.78 14.08
CA GLU A 79 11.06 2.76 14.24
C GLU A 79 11.79 2.69 12.89
N TYR A 80 11.07 2.36 11.81
CA TYR A 80 11.60 2.35 10.45
C TYR A 80 11.69 3.76 9.88
N SER A 81 12.71 4.49 10.36
CA SER A 81 13.21 5.78 9.91
C SER A 81 12.27 6.62 9.02
N SER A 82 11.47 7.44 9.69
CA SER A 82 10.76 8.59 9.12
C SER A 82 11.70 9.76 8.74
N LEU A 83 13.02 9.66 8.99
CA LEU A 83 13.93 10.81 8.96
C LEU A 83 15.14 10.69 8.00
N THR A 84 15.56 9.51 7.55
CA THR A 84 16.75 9.38 6.67
C THR A 84 16.42 9.40 5.17
N ASP A 85 15.15 9.32 4.78
CA ASP A 85 14.70 9.32 3.37
C ASP A 85 14.31 10.74 2.85
N LEU A 86 14.49 11.78 3.67
CA LEU A 86 14.22 13.19 3.33
C LEU A 86 15.49 14.01 3.03
N ALA A 87 16.66 13.36 2.97
CA ALA A 87 17.94 13.98 2.66
C ALA A 87 18.31 13.84 1.18
#